data_AF-A0A674A408-F1
#
_entry.id   AF-A0A674A408-F1
#
_cell.length_a   1.000
_cell.length_b   1.000
_cell.length_c   1.000
_cell.angle_alpha   90.00
_cell.angle_beta   90.00
_cell.angle_gamma   90.00
#
_symmetry.space_group_name_H-M   'P 1'
#
loop_
_entity.id
_entity.type
_entity.pdbx_description
1 polymer ?
#
loop_
_entity_poly.entity_id
_entity_poly.type
_entity_poly.pdbx_seq_one_letter_code
_entity_poly.pdbx_strand_id
1 'polypeptide(L)'
;PTGILSLTCRASGSDSSVTTPITCTTRGADLTEEKQLVLCPPNCTLWRVSVFGSQVYAAVSSVCGAAVHQGVIRSAGGPVKVHKLQGRHNYLGSYSHGVQSQALSRWTSSFTVAQSVHTAHVLLSHSRMPMSCSLIPDCQMEIALLLDSSNNIGQRRFNLQKNFISKLAVMLRIGPNGPHLGVVQASDTPRTEFLLTNYTQPKDVVFAIKGIAYLGGNTNTGKAIMHTVESFFQTGVRRGHPRVIVVFIDGWPSDDLEDAAVLARESGINVFLVPVAKPALEELGMVRDKDYMKKAVCKDNGYFTYAIPSWFGTTKHVKPLAQKLCSVDQLLCSKTCYNSVNLGFLIDGSSSVGEGNFRLILDFITSVARSFDISDIGSRVGAVQFTYDQRMEFNMYDYPVKEDALGALQGIPYMSGGTATGDAVAYATQNLFLARKAGPGRNFLIVVTDGQSYDDVRGPALAAQKEGITIYSVGVAWAPMDDLQTMASEPKDSHTFFTREFTGLQQFQQPLVRGICRDFTEAN
;
A
#
# COMPACT_ATOMS: atom_id res chain seq x y z
N PRO A 1 13.28 -27.28 -42.23
CA PRO A 1 14.61 -26.82 -41.77
C PRO A 1 14.53 -25.43 -41.13
N THR A 2 14.12 -25.41 -39.87
CA THR A 2 13.93 -24.22 -39.02
C THR A 2 15.17 -24.01 -38.18
N GLY A 3 15.97 -22.99 -38.50
CA GLY A 3 17.20 -22.64 -37.81
C GLY A 3 16.97 -21.60 -36.71
N ILE A 4 17.49 -21.92 -35.53
CA ILE A 4 17.52 -21.14 -34.30
C ILE A 4 18.43 -19.90 -34.47
N LEU A 5 18.00 -18.73 -33.98
CA LEU A 5 18.91 -17.66 -33.59
C LEU A 5 18.53 -17.12 -32.22
N SER A 6 19.41 -17.44 -31.27
CA SER A 6 19.43 -17.00 -29.88
C SER A 6 19.60 -15.48 -29.80
N LEU A 7 18.75 -14.80 -29.02
CA LEU A 7 18.96 -13.41 -28.62
C LEU A 7 19.15 -13.37 -27.11
N THR A 8 20.43 -13.27 -26.74
CA THR A 8 20.92 -12.98 -25.41
C THR A 8 20.51 -11.55 -25.01
N CYS A 9 19.82 -11.41 -23.88
CA CYS A 9 19.68 -10.12 -23.21
C CYS A 9 21.03 -9.72 -22.62
N ARG A 10 21.82 -8.96 -23.36
CA ARG A 10 22.87 -8.12 -22.79
C ARG A 10 22.22 -6.86 -22.24
N ALA A 11 22.26 -6.72 -20.92
CA ALA A 11 22.00 -5.46 -20.26
C ALA A 11 23.16 -4.49 -20.57
N SER A 12 22.88 -3.46 -21.37
CA SER A 12 23.65 -2.22 -21.43
C SER A 12 22.67 -1.08 -21.26
N GLY A 13 22.76 -0.37 -20.13
CA GLY A 13 21.81 0.68 -19.77
C GLY A 13 21.86 1.91 -20.69
N SER A 14 20.72 2.58 -20.84
CA SER A 14 20.63 4.05 -20.83
C SER A 14 19.17 4.53 -20.80
N ASP A 15 18.90 5.44 -19.86
CA ASP A 15 17.75 6.36 -19.71
C ASP A 15 16.32 5.85 -19.91
N SER A 16 15.80 5.17 -18.89
CA SER A 16 14.36 5.19 -18.62
C SER A 16 13.94 6.58 -18.13
N SER A 17 13.71 7.53 -19.04
CA SER A 17 13.23 8.87 -18.68
C SER A 17 11.77 8.79 -18.22
N VAL A 18 11.55 8.63 -16.91
CA VAL A 18 10.23 8.68 -16.29
C VAL A 18 9.58 10.03 -16.62
N THR A 19 8.41 10.00 -17.24
CA THR A 19 7.71 11.23 -17.61
C THR A 19 7.16 11.91 -16.36
N THR A 20 7.65 13.10 -16.04
CA THR A 20 7.27 13.83 -14.81
C THR A 20 6.07 14.74 -15.08
N PRO A 21 4.90 14.55 -14.41
CA PRO A 21 3.77 15.45 -14.59
C PRO A 21 4.04 16.82 -13.97
N ILE A 22 3.79 17.88 -14.73
CA ILE A 22 4.00 19.28 -14.31
C ILE A 22 2.71 20.09 -14.37
N THR A 23 2.73 21.33 -13.87
CA THR A 23 1.59 22.26 -13.93
C THR A 23 1.81 23.31 -15.03
N CYS A 24 0.74 23.99 -15.48
CA CYS A 24 0.86 25.09 -16.44
C CYS A 24 1.75 26.24 -15.94
N THR A 25 1.94 26.38 -14.63
CA THR A 25 2.78 27.40 -14.00
C THR A 25 4.20 26.93 -13.70
N THR A 26 4.52 25.64 -13.91
CA THR A 26 5.87 25.11 -13.69
C THR A 26 6.86 25.77 -14.65
N ARG A 27 7.91 26.37 -14.10
CA ARG A 27 8.94 27.11 -14.83
C ARG A 27 10.13 26.21 -15.15
N GLY A 28 10.91 26.57 -16.16
CA GLY A 28 12.17 25.88 -16.47
C GLY A 28 13.17 25.85 -15.31
N ALA A 29 13.10 26.85 -14.42
CA ALA A 29 13.91 26.95 -13.21
C ALA A 29 13.51 25.93 -12.13
N ASP A 30 12.25 25.44 -12.16
CA ASP A 30 11.73 24.50 -11.17
C ASP A 30 12.09 23.04 -11.50
N LEU A 31 12.63 22.78 -12.70
CA LEU A 31 13.13 21.47 -13.12
C LEU A 31 14.56 21.27 -12.58
N THR A 32 14.93 20.05 -12.17
CA THR A 32 16.25 19.78 -11.58
C THR A 32 17.23 19.12 -12.55
N GLU A 33 16.75 18.36 -13.53
CA GLU A 33 17.57 17.58 -14.45
C GLU A 33 17.97 18.38 -15.71
N GLU A 34 19.11 18.06 -16.32
CA GLU A 34 19.61 18.74 -17.54
C GLU A 34 18.77 18.40 -18.79
N LYS A 35 18.27 17.16 -18.87
CA LYS A 35 17.34 16.67 -19.88
C LYS A 35 16.23 15.92 -19.16
N GLN A 36 15.00 16.42 -19.26
CA GLN A 36 13.86 15.84 -18.55
C GLN A 36 12.66 15.68 -19.50
N LEU A 37 11.98 14.55 -19.43
CA LEU A 37 10.70 14.35 -20.10
C LEU A 37 9.57 14.73 -19.13
N VAL A 38 8.79 15.75 -19.48
CA VAL A 38 7.69 16.26 -18.64
C VAL A 38 6.34 16.10 -19.33
N LEU A 39 5.26 15.96 -18.56
CA LEU A 39 3.89 15.88 -19.08
C LEU A 39 3.14 17.17 -18.75
N CYS A 40 2.82 17.94 -19.79
CA CYS A 40 2.01 19.15 -19.67
C CYS A 40 0.51 18.82 -19.65
N PRO A 41 -0.27 19.41 -18.73
CA PRO A 41 -1.71 19.20 -18.69
C PRO A 41 -2.41 19.97 -19.82
N PRO A 42 -3.67 19.60 -20.15
CA PRO A 42 -4.46 20.33 -21.13
C PRO A 42 -4.79 21.76 -20.67
N ASN A 43 -5.13 22.61 -21.63
CA ASN A 43 -5.65 23.97 -21.52
C ASN A 43 -4.73 24.98 -20.85
N CYS A 44 -3.40 24.81 -20.94
CA CYS A 44 -2.44 25.77 -20.39
C CYS A 44 -2.50 27.18 -21.03
N THR A 45 -3.10 27.32 -22.22
CA THR A 45 -3.31 28.62 -22.87
C THR A 45 -4.39 29.48 -22.20
N LEU A 46 -5.30 28.89 -21.41
CA LEU A 46 -6.31 29.64 -20.65
C LEU A 46 -5.72 30.33 -19.41
N TRP A 47 -4.52 29.94 -19.01
CA TRP A 47 -3.80 30.51 -17.89
C TRP A 47 -2.91 31.65 -18.39
N ARG A 48 -2.76 32.72 -17.59
CA ARG A 48 -1.82 33.81 -17.87
C ARG A 48 -0.37 33.35 -17.65
N VAL A 49 0.08 32.36 -18.43
CA VAL A 49 1.42 31.79 -18.35
C VAL A 49 2.44 32.78 -18.90
N SER A 50 3.46 33.08 -18.10
CA SER A 50 4.54 33.95 -18.53
C SER A 50 5.54 33.17 -19.38
N VAL A 51 5.77 33.62 -20.61
CA VAL A 51 6.75 33.04 -21.53
C VAL A 51 7.69 34.15 -21.99
N PHE A 52 9.00 33.95 -21.79
CA PHE A 52 10.04 34.91 -22.15
C PHE A 52 11.05 34.25 -23.09
N GLY A 53 11.18 34.78 -24.30
CA GLY A 53 12.03 34.22 -25.36
C GLY A 53 11.26 33.48 -26.46
N SER A 54 12.00 33.04 -27.47
CA SER A 54 11.51 32.31 -28.63
C SER A 54 12.59 31.31 -29.07
N GLN A 55 12.20 30.06 -29.35
CA GLN A 55 13.08 28.88 -29.51
C GLN A 55 13.89 28.51 -28.26
N VAL A 56 14.60 29.47 -27.66
CA VAL A 56 15.26 29.37 -26.36
C VAL A 56 14.54 30.27 -25.38
N TYR A 57 14.09 29.69 -24.28
CA TYR A 57 13.26 30.36 -23.28
C TYR A 57 14.05 30.59 -22.01
N ALA A 58 13.89 31.78 -21.40
CA ALA A 58 14.48 32.04 -20.09
C ALA A 58 13.86 31.09 -19.06
N ALA A 59 14.63 30.58 -18.10
CA ALA A 59 14.16 29.57 -17.14
C ALA A 59 13.00 30.05 -16.24
N VAL A 60 12.74 31.35 -16.15
CA VAL A 60 11.54 31.91 -15.49
C VAL A 60 10.24 31.65 -16.26
N SER A 61 10.32 31.24 -17.53
CA SER A 61 9.18 30.95 -18.39
C SER A 61 8.48 29.66 -18.00
N SER A 62 7.15 29.62 -18.15
CA SER A 62 6.35 28.40 -18.09
C SER A 62 6.82 27.41 -19.15
N VAL A 63 7.11 26.17 -18.74
CA VAL A 63 7.54 25.09 -19.65
C VAL A 63 6.43 24.73 -20.62
N CYS A 64 5.20 24.60 -20.15
CA CYS A 64 4.05 24.28 -21.00
C CYS A 64 3.66 25.45 -21.90
N GLY A 65 3.74 26.70 -21.40
CA GLY A 65 3.54 27.89 -22.23
C GLY A 65 4.57 27.99 -23.35
N ALA A 66 5.85 27.72 -23.04
CA ALA A 66 6.92 27.67 -24.03
C ALA A 66 6.73 26.52 -25.04
N ALA A 67 6.26 25.35 -24.60
CA ALA A 67 5.98 24.20 -25.46
C ALA A 67 4.81 24.45 -26.41
N VAL A 68 3.76 25.15 -25.97
CA VAL A 68 2.69 25.62 -26.86
C VAL A 68 3.20 26.67 -27.82
N HIS A 69 3.92 27.70 -27.32
CA HIS A 69 4.49 28.75 -28.17
C HIS A 69 5.40 28.18 -29.28
N GLN A 70 6.22 27.18 -28.97
CA GLN A 70 7.09 26.48 -29.92
C GLN A 70 6.33 25.51 -30.86
N GLY A 71 5.05 25.22 -30.60
CA GLY A 71 4.25 24.27 -31.37
C GLY A 71 4.54 22.80 -31.07
N VAL A 72 5.26 22.50 -29.98
CA VAL A 72 5.59 21.12 -29.56
C VAL A 72 4.35 20.38 -29.07
N ILE A 73 3.46 21.10 -28.38
CA ILE A 73 2.15 20.61 -27.93
C ILE A 73 1.06 21.62 -28.28
N ARG A 74 -0.20 21.16 -28.32
CA ARG A 74 -1.38 22.02 -28.49
C ARG A 74 -2.10 22.19 -27.16
N SER A 75 -3.29 22.80 -27.18
CA SER A 75 -4.16 22.95 -26.01
C SER A 75 -4.53 21.63 -25.32
N ALA A 76 -4.38 20.48 -25.97
CA ALA A 76 -4.61 19.17 -25.35
C ALA A 76 -3.53 18.77 -24.31
N GLY A 77 -2.42 19.50 -24.22
CA GLY A 77 -1.27 19.09 -23.40
C GLY A 77 -0.47 17.98 -24.09
N GLY A 78 0.41 17.32 -23.34
CA GLY A 78 1.21 16.20 -23.85
C GLY A 78 2.66 16.18 -23.35
N PRO A 79 3.40 15.13 -23.70
CA PRO A 79 4.79 14.96 -23.30
C PRO A 79 5.69 15.97 -24.03
N VAL A 80 6.56 16.63 -23.29
CA VAL A 80 7.53 17.62 -23.77
C VAL A 80 8.89 17.22 -23.27
N LYS A 81 9.86 17.09 -24.18
CA LYS A 81 11.26 16.93 -23.79
C LYS A 81 11.85 18.32 -23.53
N VAL A 82 12.36 18.53 -22.33
CA VAL A 82 12.97 19.80 -21.91
C VAL A 82 14.46 19.62 -21.79
N HIS A 83 15.23 20.54 -22.35
CA HIS A 83 16.68 20.57 -22.22
C HIS A 83 17.13 21.91 -21.65
N LYS A 84 17.72 21.87 -20.45
CA LYS A 84 18.25 23.06 -19.76
C LYS A 84 19.55 23.50 -20.41
N LEU A 85 19.73 24.81 -20.49
CA LEU A 85 20.88 25.47 -21.10
C LEU A 85 21.38 26.58 -20.19
N GLN A 86 22.61 27.04 -20.42
CA GLN A 86 23.13 28.24 -19.76
C GLN A 86 22.27 29.47 -20.10
N GLY A 87 22.21 30.42 -19.17
CA GLY A 87 21.52 31.70 -19.36
C GLY A 87 22.11 32.51 -20.52
N ARG A 88 21.25 33.27 -21.19
CA ARG A 88 21.63 34.17 -22.28
C ARG A 88 21.31 35.63 -21.95
N HIS A 89 21.95 36.51 -22.70
CA HIS A 89 21.56 37.91 -22.84
C HIS A 89 20.61 38.02 -24.06
N ASN A 90 19.62 38.91 -23.97
CA ASN A 90 18.67 39.26 -25.03
C ASN A 90 17.79 38.11 -25.55
N TYR A 91 16.78 37.73 -24.78
CA TYR A 91 15.68 36.87 -25.25
C TYR A 91 14.69 37.71 -26.07
N LEU A 92 14.44 37.30 -27.30
CA LEU A 92 13.46 37.94 -28.19
C LEU A 92 12.06 37.40 -27.92
N GLY A 93 11.09 38.31 -27.76
CA GLY A 93 9.67 37.94 -27.69
C GLY A 93 9.07 37.80 -29.09
N SER A 94 8.08 36.92 -29.24
CA SER A 94 7.34 36.71 -30.48
C SER A 94 5.90 36.27 -30.21
N TYR A 95 5.04 36.33 -31.23
CA TYR A 95 3.72 35.68 -31.17
C TYR A 95 3.75 34.40 -32.00
N SER A 96 3.41 33.27 -31.38
CA SER A 96 3.38 31.97 -32.07
C SER A 96 2.40 31.01 -31.39
N HIS A 97 1.68 30.22 -32.19
CA HIS A 97 0.74 29.19 -31.74
C HIS A 97 -0.24 29.65 -30.63
N GLY A 98 -0.73 30.89 -30.73
CA GLY A 98 -1.70 31.46 -29.79
C GLY A 98 -1.11 32.00 -28.49
N VAL A 99 0.21 31.97 -28.31
CA VAL A 99 0.92 32.49 -27.13
C VAL A 99 1.76 33.69 -27.54
N GLN A 100 1.67 34.78 -26.76
CA GLN A 100 2.55 35.94 -26.89
C GLN A 100 3.71 35.78 -25.89
N SER A 101 4.93 35.56 -26.38
CA SER A 101 6.12 35.62 -25.53
C SER A 101 6.66 37.06 -25.43
N GLN A 102 7.33 37.34 -24.32
CA GLN A 102 7.90 38.65 -23.99
C GLN A 102 9.42 38.63 -24.18
N ALA A 103 9.98 39.79 -24.51
CA ALA A 103 11.42 39.97 -24.53
C ALA A 103 11.98 40.07 -23.10
N LEU A 104 13.23 39.62 -22.90
CA LEU A 104 13.92 39.73 -21.61
C LEU A 104 15.40 40.01 -21.82
N SER A 105 15.97 41.00 -21.14
CA SER A 105 17.35 41.46 -21.37
C SER A 105 18.40 40.45 -20.91
N ARG A 106 18.17 39.73 -19.81
CA ARG A 106 19.11 38.73 -19.27
C ARG A 106 18.41 37.77 -18.31
N TRP A 107 18.83 36.51 -18.28
CA TRP A 107 18.49 35.54 -17.24
C TRP A 107 19.63 34.55 -16.99
N THR A 108 19.71 33.97 -15.80
CA THR A 108 20.84 33.12 -15.36
C THR A 108 20.82 31.71 -15.96
N SER A 109 19.68 31.25 -16.47
CA SER A 109 19.50 29.92 -17.09
C SER A 109 18.45 29.94 -18.20
N SER A 110 18.54 29.01 -19.14
CA SER A 110 17.58 28.90 -20.25
C SER A 110 17.12 27.45 -20.43
N PHE A 111 16.14 27.23 -21.29
CA PHE A 111 15.79 25.89 -21.74
C PHE A 111 15.23 25.89 -23.18
N THR A 112 15.23 24.71 -23.79
CA THR A 112 14.55 24.41 -25.06
C THR A 112 13.54 23.29 -24.86
N VAL A 113 12.57 23.21 -25.76
CA VAL A 113 11.49 22.22 -25.75
C VAL A 113 11.45 21.49 -27.09
N ALA A 114 11.26 20.17 -27.06
CA ALA A 114 11.19 19.31 -28.24
C ALA A 114 10.10 18.23 -28.09
N GLN A 115 9.62 17.73 -29.22
CA GLN A 115 8.60 16.68 -29.27
C GLN A 115 9.18 15.35 -28.76
N SER A 116 8.38 14.61 -27.98
CA SER A 116 8.70 13.22 -27.65
C SER A 116 8.25 12.32 -28.79
N VAL A 117 9.18 11.60 -29.42
CA VAL A 117 8.87 10.68 -30.53
C VAL A 117 8.47 9.33 -29.92
N HIS A 118 7.18 9.11 -29.72
CA HIS A 118 6.61 7.76 -29.64
C HIS A 118 5.44 7.65 -30.60
N THR A 119 5.69 6.95 -31.71
CA THR A 119 4.70 6.55 -32.71
C THR A 119 3.77 5.48 -32.13
N ALA A 120 2.48 5.80 -32.04
CA ALA A 120 1.42 4.80 -32.03
C ALA A 120 0.26 5.32 -32.89
N HIS A 121 0.24 4.87 -34.15
CA HIS A 121 -0.96 4.88 -34.96
C HIS A 121 -1.93 3.86 -34.37
N VAL A 122 -3.08 4.29 -33.84
CA VAL A 122 -4.24 3.42 -33.67
C VAL A 122 -5.48 4.16 -34.16
N LEU A 123 -6.17 3.48 -35.07
CA LEU A 123 -7.37 3.87 -35.78
C LEU A 123 -8.53 4.15 -34.82
N LEU A 124 -9.33 5.15 -35.21
CA LEU A 124 -10.56 5.59 -34.56
C LEU A 124 -11.59 4.45 -34.49
N SER A 125 -12.09 4.15 -33.29
CA SER A 125 -13.46 3.67 -33.12
C SER A 125 -14.13 4.45 -32.00
N HIS A 126 -15.29 5.00 -32.33
CA HIS A 126 -16.09 5.84 -31.45
C HIS A 126 -16.73 4.98 -30.36
N SER A 127 -16.24 5.13 -29.13
CA SER A 127 -17.04 4.84 -27.94
C SER A 127 -16.79 5.94 -26.92
N ARG A 128 -17.84 6.70 -26.60
CA ARG A 128 -17.84 7.68 -25.50
C ARG A 128 -17.43 6.97 -24.21
N MET A 129 -16.21 7.22 -23.75
CA MET A 129 -15.73 6.86 -22.41
C MET A 129 -15.79 8.13 -21.55
N PRO A 130 -16.38 8.10 -20.34
CA PRO A 130 -16.37 9.25 -19.45
C PRO A 130 -14.93 9.55 -19.01
N MET A 131 -14.60 10.83 -18.85
CA MET A 131 -13.35 11.28 -18.25
C MET A 131 -13.14 10.58 -16.89
N SER A 132 -12.15 9.71 -16.77
CA SER A 132 -11.73 9.22 -15.46
C SER A 132 -10.91 10.32 -14.78
N CYS A 133 -11.56 10.98 -13.82
CA CYS A 133 -10.88 11.69 -12.75
C CYS A 133 -9.92 10.68 -12.11
N SER A 134 -8.62 10.99 -12.02
CA SER A 134 -7.62 10.12 -11.39
C SER A 134 -8.12 9.64 -10.02
N LEU A 135 -8.65 8.43 -10.00
CA LEU A 135 -9.30 7.82 -8.84
C LEU A 135 -8.18 7.49 -7.84
N ILE A 136 -8.32 7.96 -6.61
CA ILE A 136 -7.77 7.20 -5.49
C ILE A 136 -8.42 5.81 -5.63
N PRO A 137 -7.65 4.70 -5.72
CA PRO A 137 -8.22 3.35 -5.76
C PRO A 137 -9.15 3.13 -4.55
N ASP A 138 -10.00 2.11 -4.61
CA ASP A 138 -11.04 1.82 -3.61
C ASP A 138 -10.49 1.96 -2.17
N CYS A 139 -10.75 3.11 -1.55
CA CYS A 139 -10.22 3.46 -0.25
C CYS A 139 -11.32 3.19 0.77
N GLN A 140 -11.44 1.93 1.19
CA GLN A 140 -12.42 1.51 2.19
C GLN A 140 -11.70 1.22 3.50
N MET A 141 -11.93 2.07 4.50
CA MET A 141 -11.35 1.96 5.83
C MET A 141 -12.17 2.76 6.86
N GLU A 142 -11.85 2.57 8.13
CA GLU A 142 -12.48 3.21 9.27
C GLU A 142 -11.46 4.15 9.94
N ILE A 143 -11.70 5.46 9.84
CA ILE A 143 -10.75 6.50 10.25
C ILE A 143 -11.24 7.22 11.51
N ALA A 144 -10.43 7.17 12.57
CA ALA A 144 -10.56 8.07 13.70
C ALA A 144 -9.55 9.22 13.54
N LEU A 145 -10.03 10.44 13.34
CA LEU A 145 -9.17 11.63 13.36
C LEU A 145 -9.02 12.12 14.80
N LEU A 146 -7.79 12.11 15.28
CA LEU A 146 -7.45 12.49 16.64
C LEU A 146 -6.85 13.90 16.61
N LEU A 147 -7.62 14.86 17.11
CA LEU A 147 -7.34 16.30 17.03
C LEU A 147 -6.71 16.80 18.33
N ASP A 148 -5.47 17.25 18.24
CA ASP A 148 -4.84 18.00 19.31
C ASP A 148 -5.62 19.31 19.57
N SER A 149 -6.25 19.38 20.74
CA SER A 149 -6.98 20.54 21.25
C SER A 149 -6.31 21.14 22.48
N SER A 150 -5.02 20.87 22.70
CA SER A 150 -4.24 21.32 23.84
C SER A 150 -3.93 22.82 23.83
N ASN A 151 -3.43 23.33 24.97
CA ASN A 151 -2.92 24.69 25.08
C ASN A 151 -1.67 24.94 24.21
N ASN A 152 -0.92 23.90 23.84
CA ASN A 152 0.28 24.04 23.03
C ASN A 152 -0.03 24.49 21.60
N ILE A 153 -1.09 23.95 20.99
CA ILE A 153 -1.55 24.36 19.66
C ILE A 153 -2.27 25.71 19.71
N GLY A 154 -3.10 25.94 20.74
CA GLY A 154 -3.90 27.14 20.89
C GLY A 154 -5.03 27.28 19.85
N GLN A 155 -5.99 28.17 20.14
CA GLN A 155 -7.22 28.34 19.36
C GLN A 155 -7.00 28.60 17.86
N ARG A 156 -5.99 29.42 17.52
CA ARG A 156 -5.75 29.81 16.13
C ARG A 156 -5.28 28.63 15.27
N ARG A 157 -4.31 27.86 15.76
CA ARG A 157 -3.79 26.69 15.02
C ARG A 157 -4.78 25.54 15.07
N PHE A 158 -5.55 25.40 16.15
CA PHE A 158 -6.69 24.47 16.20
C PHE A 158 -7.69 24.73 15.06
N ASN A 159 -8.03 26.00 14.79
CA ASN A 159 -8.88 26.34 13.65
C ASN A 159 -8.22 26.00 12.28
N LEU A 160 -6.89 26.11 12.16
CA LEU A 160 -6.17 25.66 10.96
C LEU A 160 -6.20 24.13 10.81
N GLN A 161 -6.09 23.39 11.91
CA GLN A 161 -6.23 21.93 11.95
C GLN A 161 -7.64 21.52 11.48
N LYS A 162 -8.71 22.13 12.02
CA LYS A 162 -10.10 21.90 11.58
C LYS A 162 -10.29 22.14 10.08
N ASN A 163 -9.69 23.20 9.55
CA ASN A 163 -9.72 23.50 8.12
C ASN A 163 -8.96 22.46 7.28
N PHE A 164 -7.82 21.98 7.76
CA PHE A 164 -7.04 20.95 7.08
C PHE A 164 -7.80 19.62 7.01
N ILE A 165 -8.30 19.14 8.15
CA ILE A 165 -9.03 17.86 8.20
C ILE A 165 -10.36 17.92 7.43
N SER A 166 -11.01 19.09 7.35
CA SER A 166 -12.19 19.29 6.49
C SER A 166 -11.86 19.05 5.02
N LYS A 167 -10.71 19.56 4.55
CA LYS A 167 -10.25 19.33 3.17
C LYS A 167 -9.82 17.88 2.96
N LEU A 168 -9.22 17.25 3.97
CA LEU A 168 -8.85 15.85 3.95
C LEU A 168 -10.09 14.94 3.82
N ALA A 169 -11.15 15.19 4.59
CA ALA A 169 -12.41 14.44 4.50
C ALA A 169 -13.02 14.52 3.08
N VAL A 170 -12.99 15.69 2.45
CA VAL A 170 -13.45 15.85 1.06
C VAL A 170 -12.55 15.08 0.07
N MET A 171 -11.23 15.12 0.24
CA MET A 171 -10.28 14.41 -0.62
C MET A 171 -10.43 12.88 -0.51
N LEU A 172 -10.68 12.38 0.71
CA LEU A 172 -10.91 10.97 1.00
C LEU A 172 -12.26 10.44 0.50
N ARG A 173 -13.18 11.33 0.09
CA ARG A 173 -14.53 10.98 -0.37
C ARG A 173 -15.29 10.14 0.66
N ILE A 174 -15.32 10.61 1.91
CA ILE A 174 -16.02 9.93 3.02
C ILE A 174 -17.47 9.63 2.65
N GLY A 175 -17.92 8.41 2.93
CA GLY A 175 -19.29 7.98 2.69
C GLY A 175 -19.44 6.46 2.69
N PRO A 176 -20.65 5.94 2.38
CA PRO A 176 -20.98 4.52 2.54
C PRO A 176 -20.11 3.58 1.68
N ASN A 177 -19.69 4.06 0.51
CA ASN A 177 -18.83 3.31 -0.41
C ASN A 177 -17.34 3.70 -0.29
N GLY A 178 -17.01 4.69 0.54
CA GLY A 178 -15.65 5.18 0.77
C GLY A 178 -15.18 4.88 2.19
N PRO A 179 -14.20 5.63 2.72
CA PRO A 179 -13.84 5.54 4.12
C PRO A 179 -14.97 6.09 4.99
N HIS A 180 -15.11 5.55 6.20
CA HIS A 180 -15.85 6.21 7.27
C HIS A 180 -14.91 7.04 8.13
N LEU A 181 -15.45 8.12 8.71
CA LEU A 181 -14.66 9.06 9.49
C LEU A 181 -15.42 9.50 10.73
N GLY A 182 -14.76 9.41 11.88
CA GLY A 182 -15.18 10.08 13.11
C GLY A 182 -14.02 10.89 13.70
N VAL A 183 -14.33 11.67 14.74
CA VAL A 183 -13.38 12.61 15.34
C VAL A 183 -13.33 12.44 16.85
N VAL A 184 -12.12 12.41 17.39
CA VAL A 184 -11.80 12.42 18.81
C VAL A 184 -10.87 13.60 19.09
N GLN A 185 -11.10 14.35 20.16
CA GLN A 185 -10.19 15.39 20.62
C GLN A 185 -9.23 14.84 21.68
N ALA A 186 -7.95 15.16 21.54
CA ALA A 186 -6.95 15.04 22.59
C ALA A 186 -6.85 16.36 23.37
N SER A 187 -6.99 16.26 24.68
CA SER A 187 -6.81 17.34 25.67
C SER A 187 -6.39 16.67 26.99
N ASP A 188 -6.78 17.22 28.16
CA ASP A 188 -6.59 16.53 29.44
C ASP A 188 -7.34 15.19 29.50
N THR A 189 -8.59 15.19 29.01
CA THR A 189 -9.46 14.02 28.92
C THR A 189 -9.96 13.86 27.49
N PRO A 190 -9.78 12.68 26.87
CA PRO A 190 -10.18 12.48 25.49
C PRO A 190 -11.70 12.55 25.34
N ARG A 191 -12.15 13.16 24.25
CA ARG A 191 -13.58 13.37 23.97
C ARG A 191 -13.90 12.98 22.55
N THR A 192 -14.86 12.07 22.37
CA THR A 192 -15.42 11.75 21.06
C THR A 192 -16.41 12.83 20.64
N GLU A 193 -16.17 13.47 19.49
CA GLU A 193 -17.06 14.50 18.94
C GLU A 193 -18.16 13.89 18.07
N PHE A 194 -17.81 12.88 17.27
CA PHE A 194 -18.78 12.05 16.55
C PHE A 194 -18.15 10.74 16.10
N LEU A 195 -18.98 9.69 16.00
CA LEU A 195 -18.56 8.33 15.59
C LEU A 195 -18.60 8.17 14.05
N LEU A 196 -18.08 7.03 13.59
CA LEU A 196 -17.95 6.66 12.17
C LEU A 196 -19.27 6.71 11.39
N THR A 197 -20.40 6.40 12.06
CA THR A 197 -21.73 6.27 11.44
C THR A 197 -22.58 7.53 11.51
N ASN A 198 -22.15 8.55 12.26
CA ASN A 198 -22.95 9.77 12.46
C ASN A 198 -23.16 10.55 11.17
N TYR A 199 -22.20 10.52 10.24
CA TYR A 199 -22.24 11.29 9.00
C TYR A 199 -21.76 10.44 7.82
N THR A 200 -22.57 10.39 6.76
CA THR A 200 -22.29 9.59 5.55
C THR A 200 -22.04 10.46 4.32
N GLN A 201 -22.11 11.79 4.45
CA GLN A 201 -21.80 12.74 3.38
C GLN A 201 -20.63 13.66 3.74
N PRO A 202 -19.72 13.96 2.79
CA PRO A 202 -18.58 14.84 3.05
C PRO A 202 -18.98 16.24 3.54
N LYS A 203 -20.11 16.77 3.06
CA LYS A 203 -20.61 18.09 3.45
C LYS A 203 -20.97 18.15 4.94
N ASP A 204 -21.62 17.10 5.45
CA ASP A 204 -22.08 17.04 6.84
C ASP A 204 -20.90 16.83 7.78
N VAL A 205 -19.94 15.99 7.38
CA VAL A 205 -18.66 15.84 8.08
C VAL A 205 -17.92 17.18 8.19
N VAL A 206 -17.83 17.94 7.10
CA VAL A 206 -17.19 19.27 7.10
C VAL A 206 -17.93 20.25 8.02
N PHE A 207 -19.26 20.21 8.04
CA PHE A 207 -20.06 21.04 8.93
C PHE A 207 -19.85 20.68 10.40
N ALA A 208 -19.89 19.39 10.73
CA ALA A 208 -19.65 18.87 12.07
C ALA A 208 -18.25 19.24 12.57
N ILE A 209 -17.21 19.04 11.74
CA ILE A 209 -15.84 19.43 12.05
C ILE A 209 -15.75 20.91 12.39
N LYS A 210 -16.36 21.80 11.60
CA LYS A 210 -16.32 23.24 11.87
C LYS A 210 -16.90 23.60 13.23
N GLY A 211 -17.92 22.88 13.68
CA GLY A 211 -18.61 23.08 14.96
C GLY A 211 -17.82 22.63 16.21
N ILE A 212 -16.75 21.85 16.06
CA ILE A 212 -15.97 21.34 17.19
C ILE A 212 -15.35 22.51 17.97
N ALA A 213 -15.61 22.53 19.29
CA ALA A 213 -15.09 23.53 20.21
C ALA A 213 -13.65 23.22 20.62
N TYR A 214 -12.87 24.27 20.90
CA TYR A 214 -11.53 24.12 21.44
C TYR A 214 -11.61 23.90 22.95
N LEU A 215 -10.93 22.87 23.46
CA LEU A 215 -10.95 22.49 24.87
C LEU A 215 -9.82 23.13 25.70
N GLY A 216 -8.60 23.19 25.16
CA GLY A 216 -7.39 23.51 25.93
C GLY A 216 -6.89 22.31 26.75
N GLY A 217 -5.97 22.56 27.68
CA GLY A 217 -5.38 21.54 28.56
C GLY A 217 -4.06 20.96 28.05
N ASN A 218 -3.66 19.80 28.56
CA ASN A 218 -2.46 19.09 28.14
C ASN A 218 -2.67 18.27 26.85
N THR A 219 -1.57 17.83 26.24
CA THR A 219 -1.58 17.02 25.01
C THR A 219 -1.52 15.53 25.36
N ASN A 220 -2.53 15.00 26.07
CA ASN A 220 -2.56 13.58 26.48
C ASN A 220 -2.97 12.68 25.30
N THR A 221 -2.02 12.46 24.41
CA THR A 221 -2.21 11.74 23.15
C THR A 221 -2.35 10.23 23.39
N GLY A 222 -1.57 9.67 24.32
CA GLY A 222 -1.65 8.26 24.71
C GLY A 222 -3.05 7.91 25.21
N LYS A 223 -3.59 8.68 26.17
CA LYS A 223 -4.96 8.51 26.66
C LYS A 223 -6.01 8.59 25.56
N ALA A 224 -5.84 9.51 24.61
CA ALA A 224 -6.75 9.65 23.49
C ALA A 224 -6.70 8.47 22.53
N ILE A 225 -5.52 7.89 22.29
CA ILE A 225 -5.37 6.66 21.52
C ILE A 225 -6.08 5.51 22.26
N MET A 226 -5.83 5.33 23.56
CA MET A 226 -6.49 4.28 24.36
C MET A 226 -8.02 4.41 24.32
N HIS A 227 -8.57 5.61 24.58
CA HIS A 227 -10.00 5.88 24.48
C HIS A 227 -10.57 5.55 23.09
N THR A 228 -9.81 5.84 22.03
CA THR A 228 -10.23 5.55 20.66
C THR A 228 -10.30 4.03 20.41
N VAL A 229 -9.33 3.27 20.93
CA VAL A 229 -9.32 1.80 20.82
C VAL A 229 -10.45 1.18 21.66
N GLU A 230 -10.60 1.62 22.90
CA GLU A 230 -11.50 1.00 23.88
C GLU A 230 -12.96 1.39 23.71
N SER A 231 -13.25 2.59 23.22
CA SER A 231 -14.63 3.12 23.15
C SER A 231 -15.08 3.46 21.74
N PHE A 232 -14.24 4.13 20.94
CA PHE A 232 -14.66 4.64 19.64
C PHE A 232 -14.87 3.53 18.60
N PHE A 233 -13.92 2.59 18.48
CA PHE A 233 -14.01 1.50 17.50
C PHE A 233 -14.89 0.32 17.93
N GLN A 234 -15.62 0.42 19.04
CA GLN A 234 -16.51 -0.66 19.50
C GLN A 234 -17.81 -0.76 18.68
N THR A 235 -18.23 0.32 18.02
CA THR A 235 -19.50 0.38 17.28
C THR A 235 -19.33 1.05 15.92
N GLY A 236 -20.13 0.63 14.93
CA GLY A 236 -20.17 1.29 13.62
C GLY A 236 -19.00 0.99 12.69
N VAL A 237 -18.13 0.04 13.04
CA VAL A 237 -16.97 -0.41 12.24
C VAL A 237 -17.42 -1.46 11.22
N ARG A 238 -17.13 -1.25 9.94
CA ARG A 238 -17.31 -2.30 8.92
C ARG A 238 -16.22 -3.36 9.04
N ARG A 239 -16.62 -4.63 8.98
CA ARG A 239 -15.70 -5.78 9.03
C ARG A 239 -14.84 -5.85 7.76
N GLY A 240 -13.65 -6.41 7.88
CA GLY A 240 -12.72 -6.60 6.75
C GLY A 240 -12.01 -5.34 6.27
N HIS A 241 -12.34 -4.17 6.81
CA HIS A 241 -11.69 -2.90 6.45
C HIS A 241 -10.64 -2.47 7.48
N PRO A 242 -9.53 -1.85 7.04
CA PRO A 242 -8.52 -1.30 7.93
C PRO A 242 -9.10 -0.30 8.94
N ARG A 243 -8.58 -0.32 10.17
CA ARG A 243 -8.84 0.72 11.18
C ARG A 243 -7.60 1.57 11.36
N VAL A 244 -7.77 2.89 11.29
CA VAL A 244 -6.67 3.85 11.34
C VAL A 244 -7.01 5.00 12.28
N ILE A 245 -6.15 5.25 13.25
CA ILE A 245 -6.13 6.47 14.07
C ILE A 245 -5.13 7.42 13.42
N VAL A 246 -5.61 8.56 12.92
CA VAL A 246 -4.74 9.62 12.38
C VAL A 246 -4.59 10.69 13.45
N VAL A 247 -3.41 10.78 14.04
CA VAL A 247 -3.10 11.67 15.15
C VAL A 247 -2.41 12.93 14.63
N PHE A 248 -3.03 14.08 14.79
CA PHE A 248 -2.40 15.36 14.56
C PHE A 248 -1.75 15.82 15.85
N ILE A 249 -0.44 16.08 15.84
CA ILE A 249 0.31 16.53 17.01
C ILE A 249 1.01 17.86 16.66
N ASP A 250 0.82 18.90 17.48
CA ASP A 250 1.64 20.11 17.44
C ASP A 250 2.68 20.02 18.58
N GLY A 251 3.94 19.72 18.25
CA GLY A 251 5.00 19.52 19.24
C GLY A 251 5.17 18.07 19.72
N TRP A 252 4.97 17.82 21.02
CA TRP A 252 5.16 16.50 21.64
C TRP A 252 4.04 16.18 22.65
N PRO A 253 3.76 14.89 22.85
CA PRO A 253 2.74 14.44 23.79
C PRO A 253 3.16 14.69 25.24
N SER A 254 2.16 14.93 26.10
CA SER A 254 2.36 15.16 27.55
C SER A 254 2.40 13.86 28.37
N ASP A 255 1.90 12.77 27.78
CA ASP A 255 1.87 11.42 28.31
C ASP A 255 2.70 10.45 27.45
N ASP A 256 2.82 9.21 27.93
CA ASP A 256 3.47 8.13 27.19
C ASP A 256 2.50 7.51 26.17
N LEU A 257 3.03 7.10 25.02
CA LEU A 257 2.26 6.45 23.95
C LEU A 257 2.52 4.96 23.89
N GLU A 258 3.50 4.43 24.61
CA GLU A 258 3.93 3.03 24.47
C GLU A 258 2.77 2.07 24.75
N ASP A 259 2.13 2.16 25.92
CA ASP A 259 0.99 1.31 26.30
C ASP A 259 -0.18 1.47 25.33
N ALA A 260 -0.49 2.72 24.95
CA ALA A 260 -1.57 3.02 24.02
C ALA A 260 -1.33 2.42 22.62
N ALA A 261 -0.08 2.45 22.17
CA ALA A 261 0.34 1.90 20.90
C ALA A 261 0.43 0.37 20.92
N VAL A 262 0.84 -0.24 22.03
CA VAL A 262 0.71 -1.68 22.24
C VAL A 262 -0.76 -2.09 22.12
N LEU A 263 -1.66 -1.43 22.86
CA LEU A 263 -3.09 -1.73 22.82
C LEU A 263 -3.69 -1.55 21.42
N ALA A 264 -3.34 -0.48 20.71
CA ALA A 264 -3.78 -0.24 19.34
C ALA A 264 -3.28 -1.34 18.39
N ARG A 265 -2.00 -1.73 18.49
CA ARG A 265 -1.38 -2.81 17.70
C ARG A 265 -2.09 -4.14 17.92
N GLU A 266 -2.24 -4.57 19.17
CA GLU A 266 -2.89 -5.84 19.53
C GLU A 266 -4.37 -5.86 19.11
N SER A 267 -5.02 -4.71 19.17
CA SER A 267 -6.39 -4.51 18.73
C SER A 267 -6.53 -4.47 17.22
N GLY A 268 -5.44 -4.47 16.45
CA GLY A 268 -5.48 -4.48 15.00
C GLY A 268 -5.78 -3.11 14.39
N ILE A 269 -5.26 -2.03 14.97
CA ILE A 269 -5.52 -0.63 14.63
C ILE A 269 -4.20 0.07 14.32
N ASN A 270 -4.12 0.77 13.19
CA ASN A 270 -2.93 1.52 12.81
C ASN A 270 -2.94 2.90 13.44
N VAL A 271 -1.84 3.29 14.07
CA VAL A 271 -1.62 4.67 14.48
C VAL A 271 -0.79 5.35 13.41
N PHE A 272 -1.30 6.45 12.88
CA PHE A 272 -0.68 7.26 11.85
C PHE A 272 -0.41 8.66 12.40
N LEU A 273 0.85 9.04 12.52
CA LEU A 273 1.24 10.31 13.11
C LEU A 273 1.40 11.39 12.04
N VAL A 274 0.77 12.54 12.26
CA VAL A 274 0.90 13.75 11.46
C VAL A 274 1.45 14.88 12.34
N PRO A 275 2.77 14.88 12.62
CA PRO A 275 3.39 15.97 13.36
C PRO A 275 3.38 17.23 12.48
N VAL A 276 2.86 18.33 13.02
CA VAL A 276 2.80 19.62 12.33
C VAL A 276 3.68 20.60 13.07
N ALA A 277 4.65 21.17 12.34
CA ALA A 277 5.79 21.90 12.88
C ALA A 277 6.67 21.02 13.79
N LYS A 278 7.98 21.02 13.53
CA LYS A 278 8.92 20.31 14.40
C LYS A 278 9.14 21.13 15.68
N PRO A 279 9.36 20.47 16.84
CA PRO A 279 9.83 21.16 18.03
C PRO A 279 11.09 21.96 17.71
N ALA A 280 11.21 23.17 18.26
CA ALA A 280 12.44 23.93 18.16
C ALA A 280 13.60 23.20 18.88
N LEU A 281 14.85 23.51 18.52
CA LEU A 281 16.00 22.81 19.10
C LEU A 281 16.06 23.01 20.63
N GLU A 282 15.61 24.17 21.08
CA GLU A 282 15.51 24.58 22.48
C GLU A 282 14.40 23.83 23.24
N GLU A 283 13.37 23.37 22.52
CA GLU A 283 12.22 22.65 23.06
C GLU A 283 12.46 21.14 23.15
N LEU A 284 13.47 20.61 22.46
CA LEU A 284 13.81 19.18 22.48
C LEU A 284 14.15 18.65 23.89
N GLY A 285 14.58 19.51 24.81
CA GLY A 285 14.80 19.15 26.21
C GLY A 285 13.52 18.92 27.00
N MET A 286 12.38 19.40 26.51
CA MET A 286 11.06 19.25 27.14
C MET A 286 10.32 17.98 26.67
N VAL A 287 10.82 17.35 25.60
CA VAL A 287 10.30 16.10 25.06
C VAL A 287 10.69 14.97 26.00
N ARG A 288 9.69 14.40 26.71
CA ARG A 288 9.89 13.31 27.68
C ARG A 288 10.49 12.06 27.05
N ASP A 289 9.87 11.60 25.97
CA ASP A 289 10.34 10.47 25.17
C ASP A 289 10.66 10.97 23.77
N LYS A 290 11.91 10.90 23.35
CA LYS A 290 12.35 11.38 22.03
C LYS A 290 11.99 10.42 20.90
N ASP A 291 11.75 9.16 21.21
CA ASP A 291 11.41 8.10 20.26
C ASP A 291 9.90 7.80 20.24
N TYR A 292 9.08 8.63 20.88
CA TYR A 292 7.62 8.48 20.93
C TYR A 292 6.99 8.24 19.55
N MET A 293 7.50 8.89 18.50
CA MET A 293 6.99 8.70 17.14
C MET A 293 7.22 7.28 16.60
N LYS A 294 8.37 6.67 16.94
CA LYS A 294 8.71 5.30 16.52
C LYS A 294 7.92 4.27 17.30
N LYS A 295 7.73 4.51 18.60
CA LYS A 295 6.99 3.63 19.50
C LYS A 295 5.49 3.65 19.24
N ALA A 296 4.95 4.81 18.86
CA ALA A 296 3.52 4.99 18.66
C ALA A 296 2.98 4.28 17.41
N VAL A 297 3.82 4.10 16.39
CA VAL A 297 3.42 3.53 15.10
C VAL A 297 3.61 2.02 15.06
N CYS A 298 2.92 1.38 14.12
CA CYS A 298 2.98 -0.06 13.89
C CYS A 298 4.39 -0.60 13.65
N LYS A 299 5.15 0.12 12.81
CA LYS A 299 6.49 -0.24 12.39
C LYS A 299 7.26 1.04 12.07
N ASP A 300 8.49 1.13 12.53
CA ASP A 300 9.39 2.25 12.19
C ASP A 300 10.01 2.04 10.80
N ASN A 301 9.21 2.26 9.76
CA ASN A 301 9.64 2.20 8.36
C ASN A 301 9.40 3.53 7.61
N GLY A 302 9.08 4.61 8.35
CA GLY A 302 8.75 5.93 7.79
C GLY A 302 7.39 6.03 7.07
N TYR A 303 6.63 4.93 6.95
CA TYR A 303 5.31 4.97 6.32
C TYR A 303 4.24 5.56 7.24
N PHE A 304 4.20 5.19 8.51
CA PHE A 304 3.15 5.63 9.44
C PHE A 304 3.29 7.07 9.96
N THR A 305 4.32 7.79 9.51
CA THR A 305 4.55 9.19 9.89
C THR A 305 4.50 10.09 8.64
N TYR A 306 3.79 11.21 8.74
CA TYR A 306 3.74 12.24 7.70
C TYR A 306 3.95 13.62 8.30
N ALA A 307 5.19 14.11 8.23
CA ALA A 307 5.52 15.41 8.81
C ALA A 307 5.07 16.57 7.91
N ILE A 308 4.35 17.52 8.51
CA ILE A 308 3.99 18.79 7.88
C ILE A 308 4.92 19.88 8.46
N PRO A 309 5.76 20.54 7.64
CA PRO A 309 6.74 21.49 8.16
C PRO A 309 6.15 22.71 8.87
N SER A 310 4.93 23.10 8.51
CA SER A 310 4.30 24.32 9.03
C SER A 310 2.78 24.27 8.93
N TRP A 311 2.11 24.94 9.87
CA TRP A 311 0.69 25.26 9.80
C TRP A 311 0.31 26.17 8.62
N PHE A 312 1.29 26.82 7.98
CA PHE A 312 1.07 27.59 6.76
C PHE A 312 1.22 26.72 5.52
N GLY A 313 0.23 26.80 4.61
CA GLY A 313 0.26 26.05 3.36
C GLY A 313 -0.06 24.55 3.51
N THR A 314 -0.67 24.13 4.62
CA THR A 314 -1.07 22.73 4.87
C THR A 314 -1.91 22.14 3.74
N THR A 315 -2.63 22.96 2.98
CA THR A 315 -3.48 22.52 1.85
C THR A 315 -2.72 21.68 0.81
N LYS A 316 -1.41 21.93 0.59
CA LYS A 316 -0.58 21.14 -0.34
C LYS A 316 -0.34 19.70 0.12
N HIS A 317 -0.52 19.44 1.42
CA HIS A 317 -0.32 18.14 2.05
C HIS A 317 -1.57 17.27 2.08
N VAL A 318 -2.75 17.82 1.75
CA VAL A 318 -4.03 17.09 1.77
C VAL A 318 -4.00 15.90 0.80
N LYS A 319 -3.59 16.13 -0.46
CA LYS A 319 -3.57 15.08 -1.47
C LYS A 319 -2.54 13.99 -1.16
N PRO A 320 -1.25 14.31 -0.85
CA PRO A 320 -0.28 13.28 -0.48
C PRO A 320 -0.68 12.48 0.76
N LEU A 321 -1.23 13.12 1.79
CA LEU A 321 -1.69 12.42 2.99
C LEU A 321 -2.86 11.48 2.67
N ALA A 322 -3.86 11.94 1.90
CA ALA A 322 -4.96 11.08 1.47
C ALA A 322 -4.48 9.88 0.65
N GLN A 323 -3.55 10.08 -0.29
CA GLN A 323 -2.96 8.99 -1.07
C GLN A 323 -2.21 8.00 -0.20
N LYS A 324 -1.44 8.50 0.77
CA LYS A 324 -0.68 7.68 1.72
C LYS A 324 -1.63 6.84 2.57
N LEU A 325 -2.65 7.46 3.18
CA LEU A 325 -3.68 6.75 3.96
C LEU A 325 -4.38 5.68 3.12
N CYS A 326 -4.73 5.96 1.87
CA CYS A 326 -5.41 5.03 0.98
C CYS A 326 -4.52 3.94 0.36
N SER A 327 -3.25 3.82 0.74
CA SER A 327 -2.42 2.65 0.39
C SER A 327 -2.67 1.52 1.39
N VAL A 328 -3.84 0.88 1.29
CA VAL A 328 -4.33 -0.11 2.25
C VAL A 328 -3.33 -1.25 2.49
N ASP A 329 -2.64 -1.70 1.45
CA ASP A 329 -1.64 -2.79 1.51
C ASP A 329 -0.41 -2.46 2.38
N GLN A 330 -0.27 -1.22 2.85
CA GLN A 330 0.83 -0.78 3.72
C GLN A 330 0.40 -0.63 5.19
N LEU A 331 -0.87 -0.87 5.54
CA LEU A 331 -1.44 -0.69 6.89
C LEU A 331 -1.22 -1.92 7.79
N LEU A 332 0.04 -2.15 8.13
CA LEU A 332 0.59 -3.33 8.84
C LEU A 332 0.01 -3.68 10.22
N CYS A 333 -0.67 -2.79 10.94
CA CYS A 333 -1.37 -3.17 12.18
C CYS A 333 -2.81 -3.61 11.96
N SER A 334 -3.43 -3.27 10.83
CA SER A 334 -4.83 -3.69 10.62
C SER A 334 -4.84 -5.20 10.62
N LYS A 335 -5.70 -5.89 11.37
CA LYS A 335 -5.92 -7.33 11.15
C LYS A 335 -6.57 -7.50 9.78
N THR A 336 -5.76 -7.53 8.74
CA THR A 336 -6.15 -7.81 7.36
C THR A 336 -5.77 -9.24 7.04
N CYS A 337 -6.25 -9.75 5.91
CA CYS A 337 -5.80 -11.06 5.46
C CYS A 337 -4.28 -11.10 5.20
N TYR A 338 -3.65 -9.98 4.87
CA TYR A 338 -2.25 -9.97 4.46
C TYR A 338 -1.29 -10.12 5.64
N ASN A 339 -1.71 -9.81 6.86
CA ASN A 339 -0.87 -9.75 8.06
C ASN A 339 -1.52 -10.40 9.29
N SER A 340 -2.58 -11.19 9.13
CA SER A 340 -3.27 -11.86 10.25
C SER A 340 -3.65 -13.30 9.91
N VAL A 341 -2.78 -13.97 9.15
CA VAL A 341 -2.95 -15.37 8.76
C VAL A 341 -1.74 -16.21 9.13
N ASN A 342 -1.98 -17.45 9.54
CA ASN A 342 -0.97 -18.47 9.71
C ASN A 342 -1.03 -19.40 8.51
N LEU A 343 0.01 -19.38 7.68
CA LEU A 343 0.09 -20.10 6.41
C LEU A 343 1.00 -21.32 6.57
N GLY A 344 0.42 -22.51 6.52
CA GLY A 344 1.16 -23.76 6.47
C GLY A 344 1.27 -24.25 5.04
N PHE A 345 2.49 -24.55 4.59
CA PHE A 345 2.72 -25.24 3.32
C PHE A 345 2.99 -26.72 3.58
N LEU A 346 2.17 -27.57 2.96
CA LEU A 346 2.36 -29.03 2.94
C LEU A 346 2.83 -29.43 1.55
N ILE A 347 4.10 -29.80 1.45
CA ILE A 347 4.85 -29.87 0.20
C ILE A 347 5.16 -31.33 -0.13
N ASP A 348 4.67 -31.80 -1.26
CA ASP A 348 4.99 -33.13 -1.78
C ASP A 348 6.44 -33.19 -2.27
N GLY A 349 7.25 -33.99 -1.56
CA GLY A 349 8.66 -34.25 -1.88
C GLY A 349 8.87 -35.62 -2.53
N SER A 350 7.82 -36.23 -3.07
CA SER A 350 7.84 -37.59 -3.62
C SER A 350 8.65 -37.70 -4.92
N SER A 351 8.96 -38.95 -5.27
CA SER A 351 9.78 -39.28 -6.43
C SER A 351 9.12 -38.96 -7.77
N SER A 352 7.78 -38.86 -7.82
CA SER A 352 7.03 -38.47 -9.02
C SER A 352 7.25 -37.00 -9.40
N VAL A 353 7.43 -36.14 -8.39
CA VAL A 353 7.72 -34.72 -8.59
C VAL A 353 9.08 -34.57 -9.28
N GLY A 354 10.13 -35.14 -8.68
CA GLY A 354 11.51 -34.98 -9.13
C GLY A 354 12.12 -33.61 -8.81
N GLU A 355 13.45 -33.56 -8.66
CA GLU A 355 14.16 -32.39 -8.14
C GLU A 355 13.91 -31.09 -8.92
N GLY A 356 13.86 -31.18 -10.26
CA GLY A 356 13.63 -30.01 -11.13
C GLY A 356 12.27 -29.38 -10.93
N ASN A 357 11.21 -30.18 -10.83
CA ASN A 357 9.84 -29.70 -10.60
C ASN A 357 9.64 -29.27 -9.15
N PHE A 358 10.34 -29.91 -8.20
CA PHE A 358 10.29 -29.51 -6.79
C PHE A 358 10.71 -28.04 -6.61
N ARG A 359 11.72 -27.57 -7.36
CA ARG A 359 12.09 -26.15 -7.36
C ARG A 359 10.96 -25.23 -7.84
N LEU A 360 10.17 -25.65 -8.83
CA LEU A 360 8.99 -24.89 -9.29
C LEU A 360 7.90 -24.82 -8.22
N ILE A 361 7.72 -25.88 -7.41
CA ILE A 361 6.83 -25.86 -6.25
C ILE A 361 7.33 -24.85 -5.21
N LEU A 362 8.63 -24.88 -4.89
CA LEU A 362 9.23 -23.94 -3.94
C LEU A 362 9.09 -22.49 -4.41
N ASP A 363 9.31 -22.22 -5.70
CA ASP A 363 9.11 -20.89 -6.30
C ASP A 363 7.65 -20.45 -6.19
N PHE A 364 6.70 -21.35 -6.42
CA PHE A 364 5.27 -21.08 -6.30
C PHE A 364 4.88 -20.73 -4.86
N ILE A 365 5.18 -21.58 -3.88
CA ILE A 365 4.81 -21.31 -2.47
C ILE A 365 5.52 -20.06 -1.93
N THR A 366 6.76 -19.81 -2.36
CA THR A 366 7.49 -18.58 -2.02
C THR A 366 6.80 -17.34 -2.60
N SER A 367 6.28 -17.41 -3.84
CA SER A 367 5.52 -16.31 -4.44
C SER A 367 4.20 -16.02 -3.73
N VAL A 368 3.54 -17.07 -3.19
CA VAL A 368 2.32 -16.95 -2.38
C VAL A 368 2.69 -16.29 -1.05
N ALA A 369 3.66 -16.84 -0.31
CA ALA A 369 4.14 -16.31 0.97
C ALA A 369 4.58 -14.85 0.87
N ARG A 370 5.23 -14.45 -0.23
CA ARG A 370 5.67 -13.07 -0.49
C ARG A 370 4.53 -12.06 -0.51
N SER A 371 3.31 -12.50 -0.84
CA SER A 371 2.12 -11.64 -0.88
C SER A 371 1.61 -11.26 0.52
N PHE A 372 2.09 -11.94 1.56
CA PHE A 372 1.71 -11.69 2.95
C PHE A 372 2.84 -10.99 3.72
N ASP A 373 2.48 -10.21 4.73
CA ASP A 373 3.40 -9.51 5.61
C ASP A 373 3.79 -10.40 6.79
N ILE A 374 4.86 -11.15 6.57
CA ILE A 374 5.42 -12.08 7.56
C ILE A 374 6.13 -11.28 8.66
N SER A 375 5.64 -11.39 9.89
CA SER A 375 6.27 -10.83 11.09
C SER A 375 5.83 -11.53 12.38
N ASP A 376 6.53 -11.28 13.48
CA ASP A 376 6.18 -11.73 14.84
C ASP A 376 4.75 -11.37 15.27
N ILE A 377 4.28 -10.18 14.89
CA ILE A 377 2.94 -9.65 15.11
C ILE A 377 1.99 -9.81 13.90
N GLY A 378 2.50 -10.32 12.78
CA GLY A 378 1.82 -10.30 11.49
C GLY A 378 1.40 -11.69 11.03
N SER A 379 1.50 -11.95 9.73
CA SER A 379 1.32 -13.30 9.20
C SER A 379 2.50 -14.18 9.59
N ARG A 380 2.25 -15.48 9.70
CA ARG A 380 3.27 -16.48 10.00
C ARG A 380 3.27 -17.55 8.94
N VAL A 381 4.45 -18.11 8.67
CA VAL A 381 4.63 -19.15 7.67
C VAL A 381 5.37 -20.32 8.30
N GLY A 382 4.92 -21.53 7.97
CA GLY A 382 5.59 -22.77 8.33
C GLY A 382 5.52 -23.76 7.18
N ALA A 383 6.45 -24.70 7.12
CA ALA A 383 6.54 -25.66 6.03
C ALA A 383 6.80 -27.08 6.54
N VAL A 384 6.05 -28.02 5.98
CA VAL A 384 6.21 -29.45 6.16
C VAL A 384 6.38 -30.07 4.78
N GLN A 385 7.43 -30.85 4.61
CA GLN A 385 7.60 -31.70 3.43
C GLN A 385 7.16 -33.12 3.77
N PHE A 386 6.56 -33.83 2.83
CA PHE A 386 6.14 -35.21 3.04
C PHE A 386 6.51 -36.12 1.88
N THR A 387 6.75 -37.39 2.22
CA THR A 387 6.79 -38.51 1.28
C THR A 387 5.95 -39.67 1.85
N TYR A 388 6.58 -40.80 2.24
CA TYR A 388 6.00 -41.73 3.22
C TYR A 388 6.14 -41.19 4.64
N ASP A 389 7.22 -40.46 4.90
CA ASP A 389 7.50 -39.80 6.18
C ASP A 389 7.28 -38.29 6.06
N GLN A 390 6.93 -37.66 7.18
CA GLN A 390 6.73 -36.20 7.28
C GLN A 390 7.93 -35.55 7.95
N ARG A 391 8.46 -34.48 7.34
CA ARG A 391 9.54 -33.67 7.89
C ARG A 391 9.07 -32.24 8.07
N MET A 392 9.13 -31.76 9.31
CA MET A 392 9.02 -30.32 9.57
C MET A 392 10.29 -29.63 9.09
N GLU A 393 10.17 -28.77 8.09
CA GLU A 393 11.30 -27.97 7.60
C GLU A 393 11.54 -26.80 8.55
N PHE A 394 10.46 -26.11 8.93
CA PHE A 394 10.45 -25.09 9.98
C PHE A 394 9.02 -24.82 10.46
N ASN A 395 8.90 -24.37 11.71
CA ASN A 395 7.64 -24.01 12.32
C ASN A 395 7.28 -22.53 12.11
N MET A 396 6.06 -22.16 12.49
CA MET A 396 5.48 -20.82 12.32
C MET A 396 6.23 -19.67 13.05
N TYR A 397 7.17 -20.00 13.95
CA TYR A 397 7.89 -19.06 14.82
C TYR A 397 9.39 -18.98 14.51
N ASP A 398 9.92 -19.87 13.68
CA ASP A 398 11.36 -19.95 13.43
C ASP A 398 11.87 -18.73 12.65
N TYR A 399 11.05 -18.19 11.74
CA TYR A 399 11.41 -17.08 10.86
C TYR A 399 10.42 -15.91 10.98
N PRO A 400 10.55 -15.04 12.01
CA PRO A 400 9.71 -13.84 12.16
C PRO A 400 10.09 -12.71 11.21
N VAL A 401 11.14 -12.87 10.40
CA VAL A 401 11.57 -11.89 9.40
C VAL A 401 11.20 -12.42 8.01
N LYS A 402 10.45 -11.61 7.25
CA LYS A 402 9.94 -11.98 5.92
C LYS A 402 11.02 -12.54 4.98
N GLU A 403 12.15 -11.85 4.84
CA GLU A 403 13.21 -12.29 3.94
C GLU A 403 13.83 -13.63 4.36
N ASP A 404 14.00 -13.87 5.67
CA ASP A 404 14.51 -15.13 6.20
C ASP A 404 13.53 -16.27 5.95
N ALA A 405 12.22 -16.04 6.14
CA ALA A 405 11.18 -17.02 5.85
C ALA A 405 11.11 -17.37 4.35
N LEU A 406 11.23 -16.37 3.46
CA LEU A 406 11.27 -16.61 2.01
C LEU A 406 12.53 -17.38 1.60
N GLY A 407 13.68 -17.05 2.19
CA GLY A 407 14.93 -17.79 1.98
C GLY A 407 14.84 -19.24 2.48
N ALA A 408 14.21 -19.46 3.64
CA ALA A 408 14.00 -20.79 4.20
C ALA A 408 13.12 -21.66 3.29
N LEU A 409 12.02 -21.12 2.74
CA LEU A 409 11.18 -21.82 1.76
C LEU A 409 11.96 -22.22 0.51
N GLN A 410 12.76 -21.31 -0.07
CA GLN A 410 13.56 -21.59 -1.26
C GLN A 410 14.70 -22.60 -1.00
N GLY A 411 15.15 -22.71 0.25
CA GLY A 411 16.25 -23.57 0.67
C GLY A 411 15.86 -24.99 1.07
N ILE A 412 14.56 -25.35 1.01
CA ILE A 412 14.09 -26.68 1.41
C ILE A 412 14.72 -27.77 0.53
N PRO A 413 15.42 -28.78 1.10
CA PRO A 413 16.03 -29.84 0.31
C PRO A 413 15.02 -30.93 -0.05
N TYR A 414 15.09 -31.41 -1.29
CA TYR A 414 14.23 -32.48 -1.82
C TYR A 414 14.47 -33.83 -1.12
N MET A 415 13.39 -34.52 -0.72
CA MET A 415 13.46 -35.79 0.03
C MET A 415 13.49 -37.06 -0.85
N SER A 416 12.67 -37.12 -1.91
CA SER A 416 12.42 -38.32 -2.73
C SER A 416 11.84 -39.50 -1.94
N GLY A 417 10.61 -39.92 -2.27
CA GLY A 417 9.96 -41.08 -1.65
C GLY A 417 8.60 -41.37 -2.28
N GLY A 418 7.67 -41.99 -1.53
CA GLY A 418 6.26 -42.13 -1.93
C GLY A 418 5.42 -40.92 -1.50
N THR A 419 4.09 -41.08 -1.48
CA THR A 419 3.13 -39.98 -1.31
C THR A 419 2.00 -40.35 -0.33
N ALA A 420 2.17 -40.06 0.96
CA ALA A 420 1.19 -40.28 2.02
C ALA A 420 0.62 -38.92 2.50
N THR A 421 -0.32 -38.38 1.73
CA THR A 421 -0.90 -37.05 1.94
C THR A 421 -1.83 -36.99 3.15
N GLY A 422 -2.56 -38.06 3.47
CA GLY A 422 -3.46 -38.10 4.63
C GLY A 422 -2.71 -37.93 5.95
N ASP A 423 -1.69 -38.75 6.17
CA ASP A 423 -0.79 -38.66 7.32
C ASP A 423 -0.05 -37.31 7.36
N ALA A 424 0.31 -36.77 6.20
CA ALA A 424 0.92 -35.45 6.09
C ALA A 424 -0.01 -34.33 6.58
N VAL A 425 -1.31 -34.37 6.23
CA VAL A 425 -2.31 -33.41 6.73
C VAL A 425 -2.49 -33.55 8.24
N ALA A 426 -2.55 -34.77 8.76
CA ALA A 426 -2.65 -35.02 10.20
C ALA A 426 -1.41 -34.47 10.96
N TYR A 427 -0.22 -34.75 10.42
CA TYR A 427 1.04 -34.26 10.99
C TYR A 427 1.12 -32.73 10.99
N ALA A 428 0.78 -32.07 9.88
CA ALA A 428 0.77 -30.62 9.79
C ALA A 428 -0.23 -30.01 10.79
N THR A 429 -1.42 -30.58 10.91
CA THR A 429 -2.42 -30.15 11.88
C THR A 429 -1.85 -30.17 13.30
N GLN A 430 -1.29 -31.31 13.72
CA GLN A 430 -0.80 -31.47 15.09
C GLN A 430 0.47 -30.65 15.37
N ASN A 431 1.45 -30.70 14.48
CA ASN A 431 2.79 -30.18 14.75
C ASN A 431 2.98 -28.74 14.27
N LEU A 432 2.33 -28.35 13.16
CA LEU A 432 2.47 -27.00 12.59
C LEU A 432 1.50 -26.00 13.23
N PHE A 433 0.26 -26.41 13.48
CA PHE A 433 -0.79 -25.51 13.97
C PHE A 433 -1.10 -25.64 15.46
N LEU A 434 -1.17 -26.86 15.99
CA LEU A 434 -1.66 -27.10 17.36
C LEU A 434 -0.55 -27.13 18.43
N ALA A 435 0.61 -27.74 18.15
CA ALA A 435 1.68 -27.98 19.13
C ALA A 435 2.12 -26.71 19.87
N ARG A 436 2.14 -25.58 19.17
CA ARG A 436 2.40 -24.26 19.75
C ARG A 436 1.43 -23.27 19.14
N LYS A 437 0.11 -23.48 19.34
CA LYS A 437 -1.02 -22.68 18.83
C LYS A 437 -0.55 -21.58 17.88
N ALA A 438 -0.69 -21.76 16.57
CA ALA A 438 0.00 -21.00 15.52
C ALA A 438 0.06 -19.46 15.68
N GLY A 439 -0.79 -18.87 16.50
CA GLY A 439 -0.73 -17.49 16.94
C GLY A 439 -2.10 -16.86 16.94
N PRO A 440 -2.19 -15.55 17.21
CA PRO A 440 -3.36 -14.79 16.81
C PRO A 440 -3.41 -14.72 15.28
N GLY A 441 -4.46 -15.27 14.66
CA GLY A 441 -4.61 -15.29 13.21
C GLY A 441 -5.42 -16.47 12.74
N ARG A 442 -5.87 -16.44 11.48
CA ARG A 442 -6.60 -17.56 10.88
C ARG A 442 -5.66 -18.56 10.23
N ASN A 443 -5.96 -19.84 10.41
CA ASN A 443 -5.10 -20.92 9.96
C ASN A 443 -5.50 -21.36 8.55
N PHE A 444 -4.53 -21.36 7.64
CA PHE A 444 -4.68 -21.82 6.28
C PHE A 444 -3.60 -22.84 5.96
N LEU A 445 -3.99 -23.99 5.42
CA LEU A 445 -3.08 -25.04 4.98
C LEU A 445 -3.14 -25.15 3.45
N ILE A 446 -2.00 -24.94 2.78
CA ILE A 446 -1.86 -25.08 1.34
C ILE A 446 -1.16 -26.41 1.08
N VAL A 447 -1.88 -27.37 0.52
CA VAL A 447 -1.37 -28.68 0.12
C VAL A 447 -0.98 -28.63 -1.34
N VAL A 448 0.28 -28.94 -1.67
CA VAL A 448 0.77 -29.03 -3.05
C VAL A 448 1.23 -30.45 -3.32
N THR A 449 0.62 -31.15 -4.28
CA THR A 449 0.92 -32.55 -4.62
C THR A 449 0.79 -32.83 -6.12
N ASP A 450 1.54 -33.80 -6.64
CA ASP A 450 1.53 -34.20 -8.06
C ASP A 450 0.91 -35.58 -8.34
N GLY A 451 0.47 -36.29 -7.30
CA GLY A 451 0.10 -37.69 -7.39
C GLY A 451 -1.07 -38.10 -6.49
N GLN A 452 -1.52 -39.34 -6.69
CA GLN A 452 -2.52 -39.98 -5.84
C GLN A 452 -1.91 -40.34 -4.49
N SER A 453 -2.67 -40.12 -3.41
CA SER A 453 -2.23 -40.53 -2.08
C SER A 453 -2.33 -42.04 -1.88
N TYR A 454 -1.39 -42.64 -1.15
CA TYR A 454 -1.44 -44.06 -0.77
C TYR A 454 -2.34 -44.35 0.46
N ASP A 455 -2.85 -43.32 1.12
CA ASP A 455 -3.65 -43.37 2.35
C ASP A 455 -4.97 -42.56 2.23
N ASP A 456 -5.84 -42.67 3.25
CA ASP A 456 -7.10 -41.91 3.28
C ASP A 456 -6.83 -40.44 3.61
N VAL A 457 -7.21 -39.56 2.68
CA VAL A 457 -7.07 -38.11 2.84
C VAL A 457 -8.28 -37.45 3.53
N ARG A 458 -9.44 -38.12 3.52
CA ARG A 458 -10.71 -37.54 3.96
C ARG A 458 -10.80 -37.34 5.46
N GLY A 459 -10.44 -38.37 6.24
CA GLY A 459 -10.46 -38.33 7.69
C GLY A 459 -9.55 -37.22 8.24
N PRO A 460 -8.26 -37.20 7.86
CA PRO A 460 -7.32 -36.15 8.26
C PRO A 460 -7.75 -34.73 7.85
N ALA A 461 -8.23 -34.54 6.62
CA ALA A 461 -8.69 -33.23 6.16
C ALA A 461 -9.91 -32.72 6.97
N LEU A 462 -10.90 -33.58 7.23
CA LEU A 462 -12.05 -33.20 8.04
C LEU A 462 -11.65 -32.87 9.49
N ALA A 463 -10.69 -33.60 10.06
CA ALA A 463 -10.17 -33.31 11.40
C ALA A 463 -9.49 -31.94 11.46
N ALA A 464 -8.63 -31.63 10.49
CA ALA A 464 -7.99 -30.32 10.37
C ALA A 464 -9.00 -29.17 10.23
N GLN A 465 -10.05 -29.36 9.42
CA GLN A 465 -11.12 -28.37 9.24
C GLN A 465 -11.90 -28.10 10.53
N LYS A 466 -12.13 -29.13 11.37
CA LYS A 466 -12.76 -28.98 12.69
C LYS A 466 -11.93 -28.16 13.68
N GLU A 467 -10.60 -28.14 13.50
CA GLU A 467 -9.68 -27.30 14.27
C GLU A 467 -9.60 -25.85 13.74
N GLY A 468 -10.48 -25.48 12.80
CA GLY A 468 -10.54 -24.14 12.22
C GLY A 468 -9.45 -23.87 11.17
N ILE A 469 -8.87 -24.91 10.59
CA ILE A 469 -7.88 -24.80 9.51
C ILE A 469 -8.61 -24.86 8.17
N THR A 470 -8.48 -23.81 7.36
CA THR A 470 -9.00 -23.79 5.99
C THR A 470 -7.98 -24.40 5.04
N ILE A 471 -8.36 -25.43 4.28
CA ILE A 471 -7.45 -26.18 3.41
C ILE A 471 -7.65 -25.76 1.95
N TYR A 472 -6.54 -25.43 1.32
CA TYR A 472 -6.40 -25.21 -0.11
C TYR A 472 -5.59 -26.34 -0.71
N SER A 473 -6.09 -26.97 -1.78
CA SER A 473 -5.43 -28.09 -2.44
C SER A 473 -5.01 -27.68 -3.85
N VAL A 474 -3.72 -27.81 -4.13
CA VAL A 474 -3.09 -27.48 -5.42
C VAL A 474 -2.50 -28.75 -6.01
N GLY A 475 -3.18 -29.30 -7.00
CA GLY A 475 -2.74 -30.46 -7.75
C GLY A 475 -1.94 -30.10 -8.99
N VAL A 476 -0.94 -30.91 -9.31
CA VAL A 476 -0.16 -30.80 -10.53
C VAL A 476 -0.10 -32.15 -11.25
N ALA A 477 0.11 -32.12 -12.56
CA ALA A 477 0.37 -33.29 -13.39
C ALA A 477 -0.76 -34.35 -13.30
N TRP A 478 -0.55 -35.39 -12.51
CA TRP A 478 -1.44 -36.56 -12.42
C TRP A 478 -2.26 -36.61 -11.12
N ALA A 479 -2.22 -35.54 -10.31
CA ALA A 479 -2.97 -35.44 -9.07
C ALA A 479 -4.49 -35.66 -9.30
N PRO A 480 -5.13 -36.65 -8.64
CA PRO A 480 -6.55 -36.91 -8.82
C PRO A 480 -7.41 -35.74 -8.32
N MET A 481 -8.28 -35.21 -9.18
CA MET A 481 -9.15 -34.09 -8.81
C MET A 481 -10.04 -34.41 -7.61
N ASP A 482 -10.56 -35.63 -7.53
CA ASP A 482 -11.42 -36.09 -6.43
C ASP A 482 -10.70 -36.07 -5.08
N ASP A 483 -9.41 -36.44 -5.03
CA ASP A 483 -8.61 -36.39 -3.81
C ASP A 483 -8.37 -34.94 -3.37
N LEU A 484 -8.04 -34.06 -4.33
CA LEU A 484 -7.84 -32.63 -4.07
C LEU A 484 -9.11 -31.97 -3.55
N GLN A 485 -10.26 -32.28 -4.15
CA GLN A 485 -11.56 -31.78 -3.67
C GLN A 485 -11.91 -32.39 -2.31
N THR A 486 -11.58 -33.65 -2.06
CA THR A 486 -11.83 -34.30 -0.76
C THR A 486 -11.06 -33.62 0.36
N MET A 487 -9.81 -33.21 0.12
CA MET A 487 -8.97 -32.50 1.09
C MET A 487 -9.37 -31.04 1.32
N ALA A 488 -9.72 -30.34 0.24
CA ALA A 488 -10.01 -28.90 0.27
C ALA A 488 -11.18 -28.53 1.21
N SER A 489 -11.20 -27.31 1.72
CA SER A 489 -12.35 -26.75 2.46
C SER A 489 -13.48 -26.33 1.51
N GLU A 490 -14.67 -26.08 2.07
CA GLU A 490 -15.80 -25.55 1.31
C GLU A 490 -15.65 -24.03 1.03
N PRO A 491 -16.07 -23.54 -0.16
CA PRO A 491 -16.59 -24.30 -1.28
C PRO A 491 -15.47 -24.92 -2.13
N LYS A 492 -15.60 -26.21 -2.44
CA LYS A 492 -14.56 -27.02 -3.12
C LYS A 492 -14.01 -26.37 -4.39
N ASP A 493 -14.88 -25.84 -5.25
CA ASP A 493 -14.50 -25.24 -6.53
C ASP A 493 -13.57 -24.03 -6.41
N SER A 494 -13.55 -23.36 -5.26
CA SER A 494 -12.67 -22.20 -5.02
C SER A 494 -11.44 -22.52 -4.17
N HIS A 495 -11.38 -23.72 -3.59
CA HIS A 495 -10.29 -24.20 -2.73
C HIS A 495 -9.42 -25.25 -3.42
N THR A 496 -9.84 -25.74 -4.58
CA THR A 496 -9.09 -26.71 -5.39
C THR A 496 -8.55 -26.06 -6.66
N PHE A 497 -7.24 -26.20 -6.87
CA PHE A 497 -6.53 -25.74 -8.05
C PHE A 497 -5.84 -26.92 -8.73
N PHE A 498 -5.84 -26.96 -10.06
CA PHE A 498 -5.22 -28.04 -10.83
C PHE A 498 -4.57 -27.55 -12.12
N THR A 499 -3.33 -27.94 -12.35
CA THR A 499 -2.60 -27.70 -13.61
C THR A 499 -1.96 -28.98 -14.11
N ARG A 500 -1.88 -29.17 -15.44
CA ARG A 500 -1.21 -30.34 -16.04
C ARG A 500 0.31 -30.27 -15.99
N GLU A 501 0.86 -29.05 -15.88
CA GLU A 501 2.31 -28.82 -15.89
C GLU A 501 2.72 -27.96 -14.69
N PHE A 502 3.89 -28.26 -14.11
CA PHE A 502 4.46 -27.51 -12.98
C PHE A 502 4.71 -26.03 -13.30
N THR A 503 5.03 -25.71 -14.56
CA THR A 503 5.17 -24.33 -15.06
C THR A 503 3.87 -23.53 -14.90
N GLY A 504 2.72 -24.19 -14.90
CA GLY A 504 1.41 -23.58 -14.72
C GLY A 504 1.09 -23.20 -13.27
N LEU A 505 1.86 -23.65 -12.27
CA LEU A 505 1.60 -23.34 -10.85
C LEU A 505 1.52 -21.83 -10.58
N GLN A 506 2.38 -21.05 -11.23
CA GLN A 506 2.48 -19.61 -11.02
C GLN A 506 1.17 -18.86 -11.34
N GLN A 507 0.31 -19.40 -12.20
CA GLN A 507 -0.98 -18.79 -12.53
C GLN A 507 -1.95 -18.78 -11.33
N PHE A 508 -1.76 -19.66 -10.35
CA PHE A 508 -2.61 -19.78 -9.18
C PHE A 508 -2.25 -18.84 -8.04
N GLN A 509 -1.11 -18.15 -8.10
CA GLN A 509 -0.66 -17.25 -7.05
C GLN A 509 -1.75 -16.22 -6.69
N GLN A 510 -2.23 -15.46 -7.69
CA GLN A 510 -3.21 -14.40 -7.47
C GLN A 510 -4.60 -14.94 -7.06
N PRO A 511 -5.17 -15.95 -7.74
CA PRO A 511 -6.40 -16.59 -7.29
C PRO A 511 -6.34 -17.14 -5.86
N LEU A 512 -5.26 -17.82 -5.49
CA LEU A 512 -5.09 -18.40 -4.16
C LEU A 512 -5.02 -17.34 -3.07
N VAL A 513 -4.21 -16.29 -3.27
CA VAL A 513 -4.12 -15.15 -2.32
C VAL A 513 -5.47 -14.46 -2.16
N ARG A 514 -6.22 -14.25 -3.25
CA ARG A 514 -7.57 -13.68 -3.19
C ARG A 514 -8.55 -14.59 -2.45
N GLY A 515 -8.49 -15.89 -2.68
CA GLY A 515 -9.29 -16.90 -1.96
C GLY A 515 -9.04 -16.82 -0.45
N ILE A 516 -7.77 -16.91 -0.04
CA ILE A 516 -7.36 -16.81 1.38
C ILE A 516 -7.91 -15.51 2.01
N CYS A 517 -7.79 -14.40 1.30
CA CYS A 517 -8.29 -13.11 1.75
C CYS A 517 -9.82 -13.02 1.84
N ARG A 518 -10.55 -13.60 0.88
CA ARG A 518 -12.02 -13.70 0.94
C ARG A 518 -12.42 -14.53 2.14
N ASP A 519 -11.86 -15.71 2.31
CA ASP A 519 -12.28 -16.60 3.39
C ASP A 519 -11.95 -16.01 4.74
N PHE A 520 -10.80 -15.32 4.87
CA PHE A 520 -10.42 -14.54 6.06
C PHE A 520 -11.53 -13.57 6.48
N THR A 521 -12.21 -12.94 5.52
CA THR A 521 -13.32 -12.02 5.78
C THR A 521 -14.66 -12.70 6.05
N GLU A 522 -14.96 -13.83 5.41
CA GLU A 522 -16.29 -14.45 5.43
C GLU A 522 -16.57 -15.32 6.67
N ALA A 523 -15.56 -15.96 7.25
CA ALA A 523 -15.76 -16.81 8.45
C ALA A 523 -15.74 -16.03 9.79
N ASN A 524 -16.10 -14.75 9.79
CA ASN A 524 -16.21 -13.88 10.97
C ASN A 524 -17.63 -13.34 11.18
#